data_AF-A0A2V1B5X7-F1
#
_entry.id   AF-A0A2V1B5X7-F1
#
_cell.length_a   1.000
_cell.length_b   1.000
_cell.length_c   1.000
_cell.angle_alpha   90.00
_cell.angle_beta   90.00
_cell.angle_gamma   90.00
#
_symmetry.space_group_name_H-M   'P 1'
#
loop_
_entity.id
_entity.type
_entity.pdbx_description
1 polymer ?
#
loop_
_entity_poly.entity_id
_entity_poly.type
_entity_poly.pdbx_seq_one_letter_code
_entity_poly.pdbx_strand_id
1 'polypeptide(L)'
;FGIAIYKGLQAARRISLKGIYSSSTSTGYLKVSPYRAATLSDICIQVLDTSPKYNVTFSNIQVQAVSAIDPSLPVEKLEVQDHQLQAMDRVSMLTLRDCMQTVFEDGPRRDRRLWLGDLRLEALTNYFTFKHFDLVKRYLFLFAALPRGDGSLAATLFVFPKPQPAPDYITDYDALVEHTVYDYVVASAYLDTGRELWSTILGSMKGPLSNIDPNASRFDGSLTTAWKFCDGLPALDRDASIARPHDLYLQNTSMPSSLSSSPVNPPLSRMRS
;
A
#
# COMPACT_ATOMS: atom_id res chain seq x y z
N PHE A 1 23.01 -36.54 7.26
CA PHE A 1 22.88 -35.19 6.66
C PHE A 1 21.91 -35.25 5.49
N GLY A 2 20.61 -35.10 5.76
CA GLY A 2 19.58 -35.05 4.72
C GLY A 2 19.02 -33.63 4.67
N ILE A 3 19.37 -32.86 3.66
CA ILE A 3 18.71 -31.58 3.38
C ILE A 3 17.48 -31.93 2.54
N ALA A 4 16.29 -31.84 3.13
CA ALA A 4 15.04 -31.89 2.36
C ALA A 4 14.67 -30.46 1.97
N ILE A 5 15.01 -30.05 0.73
CA ILE A 5 14.53 -28.80 0.15
C ILE A 5 13.14 -29.08 -0.42
N TYR A 6 12.10 -28.60 0.24
CA TYR A 6 10.75 -28.64 -0.31
C TYR A 6 10.59 -27.48 -1.30
N LYS A 7 10.77 -27.75 -2.60
CA LYS A 7 10.40 -26.84 -3.68
C LYS A 7 8.91 -27.00 -3.97
N GLY A 8 8.11 -25.99 -3.66
CA GLY A 8 6.69 -26.04 -4.00
C GLY A 8 5.78 -24.94 -3.44
N LEU A 9 6.31 -23.82 -2.93
CA LEU A 9 5.47 -22.75 -2.41
C LEU A 9 5.59 -21.51 -3.30
N GLN A 10 4.62 -21.35 -4.20
CA GLN A 10 4.47 -20.13 -4.99
C GLN A 10 4.02 -18.97 -4.09
N ALA A 11 4.89 -17.95 -4.03
CA ALA A 11 4.72 -16.58 -3.56
C ALA A 11 4.32 -16.35 -2.09
N ALA A 12 5.13 -15.48 -1.45
CA ALA A 12 4.94 -14.68 -0.23
C ALA A 12 3.75 -15.02 0.67
N ARG A 13 3.97 -15.78 1.76
CA ARG A 13 2.89 -16.07 2.73
C ARG A 13 3.34 -15.89 4.17
N ARG A 14 2.50 -15.25 4.97
CA ARG A 14 2.50 -15.26 6.45
C ARG A 14 2.32 -16.70 6.95
N ILE A 15 3.00 -17.11 8.02
CA ILE A 15 3.08 -18.54 8.44
C ILE A 15 2.71 -18.76 9.91
N SER A 16 1.89 -19.79 10.15
CA SER A 16 1.87 -20.59 11.37
C SER A 16 2.12 -22.05 10.98
N LEU A 17 3.21 -22.66 11.46
CA LEU A 17 3.52 -24.05 11.17
C LEU A 17 2.77 -24.97 12.15
N LYS A 18 1.91 -25.85 11.62
CA LYS A 18 1.43 -27.04 12.34
C LYS A 18 2.11 -28.25 11.71
N GLY A 19 2.87 -28.99 12.52
CA GLY A 19 3.43 -30.30 12.17
C GLY A 19 2.93 -31.35 13.16
N ILE A 20 2.48 -32.50 12.67
CA ILE A 20 2.05 -33.63 13.51
C ILE A 20 3.26 -34.55 13.72
N TYR A 21 3.66 -34.70 14.99
CA TYR A 21 4.66 -35.68 15.41
C TYR A 21 3.99 -36.99 15.80
N SER A 22 4.58 -38.11 15.39
CA SER A 22 4.24 -39.44 15.89
C SER A 22 5.52 -40.13 16.31
N SER A 23 5.77 -40.20 17.62
CA SER A 23 6.50 -41.32 18.21
C SER A 23 5.51 -42.23 18.89
N SER A 24 5.79 -43.53 18.86
CA SER A 24 4.90 -44.62 19.25
C SER A 24 4.52 -44.69 20.74
N THR A 25 4.46 -43.59 21.49
CA THR A 25 3.82 -43.59 22.83
C THR A 25 3.45 -42.23 23.42
N SER A 26 3.61 -41.10 22.72
CA SER A 26 3.14 -39.82 23.26
C SER A 26 2.84 -38.82 22.16
N THR A 27 1.56 -38.56 21.95
CA THR A 27 1.05 -37.50 21.07
C THR A 27 1.38 -36.15 21.70
N GLY A 28 2.49 -35.54 21.25
CA GLY A 28 2.91 -34.20 21.66
C GLY A 28 2.74 -33.22 20.51
N TYR A 29 2.14 -32.06 20.78
CA TYR A 29 2.03 -30.95 19.81
C TYR A 29 3.22 -30.02 19.96
N LEU A 30 4.08 -29.90 18.94
CA LEU A 30 5.06 -28.82 18.87
C LEU A 30 4.50 -27.69 18.00
N LYS A 31 3.93 -26.66 18.65
CA LYS A 31 3.50 -25.44 17.96
C LYS A 31 4.72 -24.54 17.73
N VAL A 32 5.34 -24.66 16.55
CA VAL A 32 6.28 -23.65 16.07
C VAL A 32 5.46 -22.50 15.47
N SER A 33 4.82 -21.72 16.33
CA SER A 33 4.36 -20.40 15.91
C SER A 33 5.57 -19.48 15.92
N PRO A 34 6.01 -18.93 14.77
CA PRO A 34 6.84 -17.75 14.87
C PRO A 34 6.01 -16.72 15.68
N TYR A 35 6.60 -16.11 16.70
CA TYR A 35 5.95 -15.04 17.49
C TYR A 35 5.54 -13.85 16.60
N ARG A 36 5.87 -13.88 15.30
CA ARG A 36 5.60 -12.85 14.30
C ARG A 36 5.28 -13.49 12.95
N ALA A 37 4.44 -12.79 12.19
CA ALA A 37 4.32 -12.96 10.75
C ALA A 37 5.68 -13.07 10.05
N ALA A 38 5.81 -13.92 9.02
CA ALA A 38 6.99 -13.98 8.16
C ALA A 38 6.55 -14.20 6.71
N THR A 39 7.23 -13.58 5.75
CA THR A 39 6.91 -13.69 4.32
C THR A 39 7.97 -14.53 3.64
N LEU A 40 7.54 -15.62 3.02
CA LEU A 40 8.43 -16.69 2.53
C LEU A 40 7.98 -17.16 1.14
N SER A 41 8.95 -17.43 0.27
CA SER A 41 8.76 -18.23 -0.96
C SER A 41 9.08 -19.69 -0.68
N ASP A 42 10.16 -19.95 0.05
CA ASP A 42 10.64 -21.29 0.35
C ASP A 42 10.85 -21.46 1.86
N ILE A 43 10.67 -22.69 2.36
CA ILE A 43 10.89 -23.04 3.75
C ILE A 43 12.02 -24.06 3.82
N CYS A 44 13.07 -23.72 4.55
CA CYS A 44 14.14 -24.64 4.91
C CYS A 44 13.89 -25.17 6.32
N ILE A 45 13.79 -26.50 6.47
CA ILE A 45 13.70 -27.16 7.77
C ILE A 45 15.01 -27.93 7.97
N GLN A 46 15.79 -27.51 8.96
CA GLN A 46 17.05 -28.15 9.31
C GLN A 46 16.92 -28.92 10.63
N VAL A 47 17.14 -30.22 10.59
CA VAL A 47 17.25 -31.05 11.80
C VAL A 47 18.70 -30.96 12.27
N LEU A 48 18.93 -30.27 13.39
CA LEU A 48 20.27 -29.98 13.90
C LEU A 48 20.90 -31.19 14.59
N ASP A 49 20.11 -31.93 15.38
CA ASP A 49 20.57 -33.14 16.07
C ASP A 49 19.39 -34.09 16.35
N THR A 50 19.72 -35.37 16.46
CA THR A 50 18.81 -36.45 16.87
C THR A 50 19.62 -37.49 17.64
N SER A 51 19.04 -38.08 18.68
CA SER A 51 19.63 -39.28 19.30
C SER A 51 19.78 -40.39 18.24
N PRO A 52 20.84 -41.21 18.28
CA PRO A 52 21.03 -42.32 17.33
C PRO A 52 19.87 -43.33 17.28
N LYS A 53 19.00 -43.34 18.30
CA LYS A 53 17.86 -44.25 18.40
C LYS A 53 16.57 -43.74 17.75
N TYR A 54 16.53 -42.47 17.33
CA TYR A 54 15.30 -41.83 16.85
C TYR A 54 15.53 -41.06 15.56
N ASN A 55 14.51 -41.08 14.69
CA ASN A 55 14.46 -40.30 13.47
C ASN A 55 13.33 -39.26 13.53
N VAL A 56 13.49 -38.15 12.81
CA VAL A 56 12.46 -37.12 12.66
C VAL A 56 11.77 -37.30 11.31
N THR A 57 10.44 -37.38 11.32
CA THR A 57 9.61 -37.41 10.12
C THR A 57 8.53 -36.32 10.22
N PHE A 58 8.15 -35.76 9.07
CA PHE A 58 7.10 -34.77 8.96
C PHE A 58 5.97 -35.34 8.10
N SER A 59 4.74 -35.35 8.61
CA SER A 59 3.58 -35.93 7.91
C SER A 59 2.65 -34.88 7.30
N ASN A 60 2.59 -33.68 7.89
CA ASN A 60 1.68 -32.62 7.48
C ASN A 60 2.28 -31.26 7.83
N ILE A 61 2.98 -30.61 6.90
CA ILE A 61 3.47 -29.25 7.06
C ILE A 61 2.50 -28.31 6.36
N GLN A 62 1.91 -27.39 7.11
CA GLN A 62 0.94 -26.42 6.58
C GLN A 62 1.37 -24.98 6.88
N VAL A 63 0.97 -24.08 5.98
CA VAL A 63 1.18 -22.64 6.08
C VAL A 63 -0.17 -21.94 6.02
N GLN A 64 -0.52 -21.22 7.07
CA GLN A 64 -1.70 -20.37 7.09
C GLN A 64 -1.37 -18.98 6.55
N ALA A 65 -1.72 -18.72 5.29
CA ALA A 65 -1.70 -17.37 4.74
C ALA A 65 -2.74 -16.48 5.44
N VAL A 66 -2.40 -15.22 5.67
CA VAL A 66 -3.35 -14.23 6.19
C VAL A 66 -3.18 -12.92 5.42
N SER A 67 -4.30 -12.22 5.25
CA SER A 67 -4.44 -10.94 4.59
C SER A 67 -5.71 -10.28 5.14
N ALA A 68 -5.88 -8.98 4.94
CA ALA A 68 -7.17 -8.33 5.15
C ALA A 68 -8.23 -8.83 4.17
N ILE A 69 -7.81 -9.39 3.03
CA ILE A 69 -8.70 -9.95 2.01
C ILE A 69 -8.70 -11.46 2.09
N ASP A 70 -9.90 -12.04 2.10
CA ASP A 70 -10.07 -13.48 2.00
C ASP A 70 -9.56 -13.97 0.62
N PRO A 71 -8.62 -14.93 0.56
CA PRO A 71 -8.15 -15.51 -0.69
C PRO A 71 -9.24 -16.12 -1.58
N SER A 72 -10.40 -16.48 -1.01
CA SER A 72 -11.55 -17.03 -1.72
C SER A 72 -12.51 -15.97 -2.26
N LEU A 73 -12.29 -14.68 -1.94
CA LEU A 73 -13.10 -13.59 -2.46
C LEU A 73 -13.04 -13.61 -4.00
N PRO A 74 -14.19 -13.75 -4.70
CA PRO A 74 -14.20 -13.71 -6.14
C PRO A 74 -13.85 -12.29 -6.62
N VAL A 75 -12.86 -12.22 -7.51
CA VAL A 75 -12.50 -11.00 -8.22
C VAL A 75 -12.75 -11.21 -9.70
N GLU A 76 -13.29 -10.19 -10.36
CA GLU A 76 -13.50 -10.19 -11.80
C GLU A 76 -12.15 -10.40 -12.51
N LYS A 77 -12.12 -11.32 -13.46
CA LYS A 77 -10.89 -11.60 -14.21
C LYS A 77 -10.73 -10.59 -15.32
N LEU A 78 -9.49 -10.28 -15.65
CA LEU A 78 -9.20 -9.52 -16.87
C LEU A 78 -9.56 -10.34 -18.11
N GLU A 79 -10.69 -10.00 -18.73
CA GLU A 79 -11.20 -10.65 -19.95
C GLU A 79 -10.47 -10.14 -21.21
N VAL A 80 -9.24 -10.62 -21.41
CA VAL A 80 -8.42 -10.36 -22.61
C VAL A 80 -7.88 -11.65 -23.19
N GLN A 81 -7.64 -11.71 -24.49
CA GLN A 81 -7.04 -12.89 -25.14
C GLN A 81 -5.55 -13.05 -24.85
N ASP A 82 -4.88 -11.98 -24.44
CA ASP A 82 -3.44 -11.97 -24.18
C ASP A 82 -3.11 -12.66 -22.85
N HIS A 83 -2.49 -13.84 -22.94
CA HIS A 83 -2.08 -14.63 -21.77
C HIS A 83 -1.02 -13.96 -20.90
N GLN A 84 -0.19 -13.09 -21.45
CA GLN A 84 0.81 -12.34 -20.69
C GLN A 84 0.13 -11.28 -19.83
N LEU A 85 -0.84 -10.54 -20.38
CA LEU A 85 -1.63 -9.58 -19.61
C LEU A 85 -2.42 -10.27 -18.49
N GLN A 86 -3.03 -11.43 -18.78
CA GLN A 86 -3.68 -12.23 -17.75
C GLN A 86 -2.72 -12.69 -16.64
N ALA A 87 -1.46 -13.01 -16.98
CA ALA A 87 -0.45 -13.39 -15.99
C ALA A 87 -0.01 -12.20 -15.13
N MET A 88 0.16 -11.03 -15.74
CA MET A 88 0.48 -9.78 -15.04
C MET A 88 -0.64 -9.40 -14.08
N ASP A 89 -1.90 -9.42 -14.51
CA ASP A 89 -3.07 -9.17 -13.68
C ASP A 89 -3.12 -10.09 -12.45
N ARG A 90 -2.94 -11.41 -12.66
CA ARG A 90 -2.87 -12.39 -11.56
C ARG A 90 -1.75 -12.08 -10.56
N VAL A 91 -0.56 -11.74 -11.04
CA VAL A 91 0.58 -11.41 -10.16
C VAL A 91 0.31 -10.11 -9.41
N SER A 92 -0.23 -9.08 -10.07
CA SER A 92 -0.58 -7.81 -9.44
C SER A 92 -1.62 -7.97 -8.32
N MET A 93 -2.66 -8.78 -8.55
CA MET A 93 -3.65 -9.09 -7.50
C MET A 93 -3.05 -9.85 -6.32
N LEU A 94 -2.16 -10.82 -6.58
CA LEU A 94 -1.47 -11.55 -5.52
C LEU A 94 -0.57 -10.62 -4.70
N THR A 95 0.22 -9.79 -5.36
CA THR A 95 1.08 -8.78 -4.72
C THR A 95 0.28 -7.85 -3.82
N LEU A 96 -0.80 -7.24 -4.35
CA LEU A 96 -1.65 -6.34 -3.59
C LEU A 96 -2.26 -7.05 -2.37
N ARG A 97 -2.80 -8.26 -2.55
CA ARG A 97 -3.40 -9.02 -1.46
C ARG A 97 -2.41 -9.31 -0.33
N ASP A 98 -1.17 -9.65 -0.68
CA ASP A 98 -0.15 -9.95 0.31
C ASP A 98 0.29 -8.68 1.07
N CYS A 99 0.29 -7.53 0.42
CA CYS A 99 0.50 -6.20 1.02
C CYS A 99 -0.69 -5.73 1.90
N MET A 100 -1.91 -6.17 1.60
CA MET A 100 -3.11 -5.83 2.38
C MET A 100 -3.17 -6.60 3.71
N GLN A 101 -2.77 -5.94 4.79
CA GLN A 101 -2.81 -6.46 6.17
C GLN A 101 -3.70 -5.55 7.04
N THR A 102 -3.36 -5.32 8.30
CA THR A 102 -4.08 -4.32 9.13
C THR A 102 -3.95 -2.88 8.59
N VAL A 103 -3.03 -2.71 7.65
CA VAL A 103 -2.76 -1.55 6.79
C VAL A 103 -2.29 -2.07 5.42
N PHE A 104 -2.20 -1.19 4.44
CA PHE A 104 -1.45 -1.42 3.20
C PHE A 104 0.06 -1.35 3.51
N GLU A 105 0.73 -2.50 3.56
CA GLU A 105 2.17 -2.60 3.78
C GLU A 105 2.91 -2.45 2.44
N ASP A 106 3.95 -1.61 2.36
CA ASP A 106 4.84 -1.49 1.20
C ASP A 106 5.41 -2.84 0.72
N GLY A 107 5.69 -3.71 1.68
CA GLY A 107 6.13 -5.06 1.40
C GLY A 107 5.95 -5.98 2.60
N PRO A 108 5.36 -7.17 2.41
CA PRO A 108 5.12 -8.07 3.52
C PRO A 108 6.43 -8.69 4.08
N ARG A 109 7.54 -8.63 3.34
CA ARG A 109 8.84 -9.19 3.78
C ARG A 109 9.64 -8.24 4.67
N ARG A 110 9.81 -6.99 4.25
CA ARG A 110 10.69 -5.99 4.87
C ARG A 110 9.92 -4.68 4.95
N ASP A 111 10.28 -3.86 5.94
CA ASP A 111 9.61 -2.63 6.36
C ASP A 111 8.22 -2.86 6.94
N ARG A 112 7.31 -3.54 6.22
CA ARG A 112 5.94 -3.86 6.70
C ARG A 112 5.25 -2.61 7.22
N ARG A 113 5.40 -1.54 6.44
CA ARG A 113 5.08 -0.19 6.86
C ARG A 113 4.09 0.44 5.92
N LEU A 114 3.36 1.36 6.52
CA LEU A 114 2.38 2.21 5.90
C LEU A 114 3.12 3.39 5.26
N TRP A 115 3.46 3.32 3.97
CA TRP A 115 4.06 4.42 3.20
C TRP A 115 3.05 5.18 2.33
N LEU A 116 3.04 6.50 2.48
CA LEU A 116 2.05 7.38 1.84
C LEU A 116 2.14 7.37 0.30
N GLY A 117 3.33 7.20 -0.27
CA GLY A 117 3.53 7.11 -1.72
C GLY A 117 2.95 5.83 -2.33
N ASP A 118 3.17 4.70 -1.65
CA ASP A 118 2.66 3.38 -2.05
C ASP A 118 1.13 3.33 -2.00
N LEU A 119 0.53 3.99 -1.00
CA LEU A 119 -0.92 3.99 -0.78
C LEU A 119 -1.72 4.29 -2.04
N ARG A 120 -1.36 5.33 -2.80
CA ARG A 120 -2.15 5.74 -3.95
C ARG A 120 -2.23 4.64 -4.99
N LEU A 121 -1.09 4.01 -5.30
CA LEU A 121 -0.99 2.96 -6.31
C LEU A 121 -1.71 1.69 -5.86
N GLU A 122 -1.55 1.31 -4.59
CA GLU A 122 -2.24 0.16 -4.01
C GLU A 122 -3.75 0.39 -3.93
N ALA A 123 -4.19 1.60 -3.56
CA ALA A 123 -5.60 1.98 -3.48
C ALA A 123 -6.26 1.96 -4.87
N LEU A 124 -5.61 2.52 -5.90
CA LEU A 124 -6.10 2.47 -7.28
C LEU A 124 -6.30 1.03 -7.74
N THR A 125 -5.31 0.16 -7.51
CA THR A 125 -5.41 -1.27 -7.84
C THR A 125 -6.54 -1.95 -7.05
N ASN A 126 -6.68 -1.62 -5.77
CA ASN A 126 -7.77 -2.14 -4.92
C ASN A 126 -9.16 -1.75 -5.45
N TYR A 127 -9.36 -0.54 -5.97
CA TYR A 127 -10.68 -0.11 -6.48
C TYR A 127 -11.17 -0.93 -7.67
N PHE A 128 -10.26 -1.45 -8.49
CA PHE A 128 -10.59 -2.32 -9.62
C PHE A 128 -10.65 -3.80 -9.26
N THR A 129 -10.18 -4.19 -8.07
CA THR A 129 -10.07 -5.60 -7.65
C THR A 129 -10.93 -5.87 -6.41
N PHE A 130 -10.35 -5.73 -5.22
CA PHE A 130 -10.96 -6.14 -3.95
C PHE A 130 -11.98 -5.15 -3.37
N LYS A 131 -11.95 -3.89 -3.83
CA LYS A 131 -12.88 -2.81 -3.45
C LYS A 131 -13.00 -2.63 -1.93
N HIS A 132 -11.90 -2.84 -1.19
CA HIS A 132 -11.90 -2.76 0.26
C HIS A 132 -11.71 -1.31 0.75
N PHE A 133 -12.72 -0.47 0.55
CA PHE A 133 -12.68 0.97 0.83
C PHE A 133 -12.38 1.31 2.29
N ASP A 134 -12.81 0.48 3.25
CA ASP A 134 -12.58 0.73 4.67
C ASP A 134 -11.10 0.68 5.07
N LEU A 135 -10.30 -0.13 4.36
CA LEU A 135 -8.86 -0.22 4.61
C LEU A 135 -8.16 1.04 4.11
N VAL A 136 -8.56 1.57 2.95
CA VAL A 136 -8.04 2.84 2.44
C VAL A 136 -8.46 3.99 3.34
N LYS A 137 -9.73 4.04 3.76
CA LYS A 137 -10.23 5.03 4.72
C LYS A 137 -9.42 5.02 6.00
N ARG A 138 -9.25 3.84 6.62
CA ARG A 138 -8.43 3.67 7.82
C ARG A 138 -7.03 4.24 7.64
N TYR A 139 -6.41 3.99 6.50
CA TYR A 139 -5.08 4.46 6.16
C TYR A 139 -4.99 5.99 6.10
N LEU A 140 -5.93 6.63 5.39
CA LEU A 140 -6.03 8.08 5.28
C LEU A 140 -6.19 8.73 6.66
N PHE A 141 -7.05 8.17 7.51
CA PHE A 141 -7.27 8.69 8.87
C PHE A 141 -6.08 8.46 9.80
N LEU A 142 -5.28 7.41 9.62
CA LEU A 142 -4.06 7.21 10.40
C LEU A 142 -3.05 8.34 10.16
N PHE A 143 -2.89 8.78 8.90
CA PHE A 143 -2.06 9.94 8.56
C PHE A 143 -2.68 11.26 9.03
N ALA A 144 -3.99 11.44 8.82
CA ALA A 144 -4.70 12.65 9.23
C ALA A 144 -4.70 12.88 10.75
N ALA A 145 -4.54 11.82 11.55
CA ALA A 145 -4.46 11.92 13.01
C ALA A 145 -3.09 12.38 13.53
N LEU A 146 -2.04 12.36 12.70
CA LEU A 146 -0.65 12.59 13.11
C LEU A 146 0.10 13.61 12.21
N PRO A 147 -0.50 14.77 11.86
CA PRO A 147 0.24 15.80 11.13
C PRO A 147 1.32 16.42 12.01
N ARG A 148 2.42 16.84 11.40
CA ARG A 148 3.42 17.71 12.04
C ARG A 148 2.84 19.11 12.24
N GLY A 149 3.43 19.91 13.13
CA GLY A 149 2.94 21.25 13.47
C GLY A 149 2.83 22.23 12.29
N ASP A 150 3.53 22.00 11.19
CA ASP A 150 3.44 22.77 9.94
C ASP A 150 2.37 22.25 8.96
N GLY A 151 1.71 21.12 9.27
CA GLY A 151 0.69 20.48 8.44
C GLY A 151 1.22 19.35 7.54
N SER A 152 2.54 19.16 7.47
CA SER A 152 3.17 18.08 6.70
C SER A 152 2.89 16.71 7.35
N LEU A 153 2.74 15.68 6.54
CA LEU A 153 2.52 14.31 6.97
C LEU A 153 3.83 13.53 6.87
N ALA A 154 4.06 12.64 7.85
CA ALA A 154 5.19 11.73 7.75
C ALA A 154 5.08 10.89 6.47
N ALA A 155 6.20 10.52 5.87
CA ALA A 155 6.20 9.63 4.71
C ALA A 155 5.72 8.22 5.07
N THR A 156 5.92 7.81 6.33
CA THR A 156 5.47 6.53 6.85
C THR A 156 5.10 6.59 8.33
N LEU A 157 4.22 5.69 8.78
CA LEU A 157 3.87 5.52 10.19
C LEU A 157 4.23 4.12 10.70
N PHE A 158 4.61 4.06 11.97
CA PHE A 158 4.59 2.83 12.77
C PHE A 158 3.21 2.67 13.39
N VAL A 159 2.52 1.56 13.13
CA VAL A 159 1.16 1.32 13.68
C VAL A 159 1.15 0.46 14.94
N PHE A 160 2.27 -0.19 15.26
CA PHE A 160 2.43 -1.03 16.45
C PHE A 160 3.57 -0.51 17.34
N PRO A 161 3.41 -0.50 18.67
CA PRO A 161 2.21 -0.86 19.43
C PRO A 161 1.10 0.20 19.40
N LYS A 162 1.42 1.43 18.98
CA LYS A 162 0.47 2.53 18.77
C LYS A 162 0.89 3.31 17.52
N PRO A 163 -0.04 3.96 16.81
CA PRO A 163 0.28 4.85 15.68
C PRO A 163 1.25 5.95 16.08
N GLN A 164 2.38 6.06 15.38
CA GLN A 164 3.41 7.08 15.55
C GLN A 164 4.06 7.43 14.21
N PRO A 165 4.35 8.72 13.94
CA PRO A 165 5.03 9.12 12.72
C PRO A 165 6.50 8.70 12.73
N ALA A 166 7.01 8.28 11.57
CA ALA A 166 8.43 8.17 11.33
C ALA A 166 9.08 9.57 11.19
N PRO A 167 10.41 9.69 11.32
CA PRO A 167 11.10 10.98 11.18
C PRO A 167 11.15 11.48 9.73
N ASP A 168 10.84 10.64 8.76
CA ASP A 168 10.93 10.95 7.33
C ASP A 168 9.71 11.75 6.87
N TYR A 169 9.95 12.89 6.22
CA TYR A 169 8.93 13.73 5.58
C TYR A 169 9.37 13.97 4.13
N ILE A 170 8.47 13.66 3.20
CA ILE A 170 8.77 13.62 1.77
C ILE A 170 7.78 14.53 1.04
N THR A 171 8.31 15.50 0.31
CA THR A 171 7.51 16.59 -0.30
C THR A 171 6.52 16.07 -1.33
N ASP A 172 6.94 15.12 -2.17
CA ASP A 172 6.08 14.48 -3.16
C ASP A 172 4.98 13.64 -2.51
N TYR A 173 5.20 13.09 -1.31
CA TYR A 173 4.19 12.28 -0.63
C TYR A 173 3.10 13.17 -0.03
N ASP A 174 3.49 14.33 0.53
CA ASP A 174 2.54 15.37 0.96
C ASP A 174 1.66 15.85 -0.19
N ALA A 175 2.25 16.03 -1.38
CA ALA A 175 1.54 16.40 -2.60
C ALA A 175 0.59 15.31 -3.12
N LEU A 176 0.84 14.04 -2.81
CA LEU A 176 0.00 12.91 -3.23
C LEU A 176 -1.28 12.76 -2.39
N VAL A 177 -1.37 13.38 -1.21
CA VAL A 177 -2.51 13.26 -0.30
C VAL A 177 -3.80 13.70 -0.97
N GLU A 178 -3.78 14.87 -1.63
CA GLU A 178 -4.94 15.43 -2.34
C GLU A 178 -5.48 14.42 -3.36
N HIS A 179 -4.61 13.95 -4.25
CA HIS A 179 -4.96 13.00 -5.29
C HIS A 179 -5.48 11.68 -4.73
N THR A 180 -4.87 11.20 -3.65
CA THR A 180 -5.27 9.94 -3.03
C THR A 180 -6.65 10.03 -2.38
N VAL A 181 -6.97 11.15 -1.73
CA VAL A 181 -8.31 11.39 -1.17
C VAL A 181 -9.32 11.61 -2.29
N TYR A 182 -8.97 12.33 -3.35
CA TYR A 182 -9.82 12.50 -4.52
C TYR A 182 -10.17 11.16 -5.17
N ASP A 183 -9.16 10.34 -5.48
CA ASP A 183 -9.33 9.00 -6.07
C ASP A 183 -10.22 8.11 -5.17
N TYR A 184 -10.05 8.21 -3.84
CA TYR A 184 -10.91 7.54 -2.86
C TYR A 184 -12.37 8.00 -2.93
N VAL A 185 -12.63 9.31 -2.94
CA VAL A 185 -13.98 9.86 -2.99
C VAL A 185 -14.67 9.48 -4.29
N VAL A 186 -13.97 9.53 -5.42
CA VAL A 186 -14.48 9.12 -6.73
C VAL A 186 -14.83 7.62 -6.73
N ALA A 187 -13.93 6.77 -6.24
CA ALA A 187 -14.12 5.32 -6.27
C ALA A 187 -15.17 4.82 -5.27
N SER A 188 -15.28 5.45 -4.10
CA SER A 188 -16.18 5.03 -3.01
C SER A 188 -17.52 5.77 -2.97
N ALA A 189 -17.63 6.92 -3.65
CA ALA A 189 -18.73 7.88 -3.53
C ALA A 189 -18.94 8.48 -2.12
N TYR A 190 -18.00 8.29 -1.18
CA TYR A 190 -18.10 8.82 0.19
C TYR A 190 -17.56 10.24 0.32
N LEU A 191 -18.38 11.21 -0.08
CA LEU A 191 -18.06 12.65 -0.01
C LEU A 191 -17.70 13.13 1.39
N ASP A 192 -18.35 12.60 2.44
CA ASP A 192 -18.11 13.05 3.82
C ASP A 192 -16.68 12.74 4.30
N THR A 193 -16.12 11.61 3.89
CA THR A 193 -14.70 11.29 4.16
C THR A 193 -13.77 12.34 3.55
N GLY A 194 -14.06 12.80 2.32
CA GLY A 194 -13.29 13.88 1.69
C GLY A 194 -13.39 15.21 2.44
N ARG A 195 -14.59 15.54 2.94
CA ARG A 195 -14.82 16.74 3.76
C ARG A 195 -14.08 16.68 5.10
N GLU A 196 -14.10 15.54 5.77
CA GLU A 196 -13.40 15.32 7.04
C GLU A 196 -11.87 15.43 6.88
N LEU A 197 -11.33 15.00 5.73
CA LEU A 197 -9.90 15.06 5.43
C LEU A 197 -9.45 16.39 4.80
N TRP A 198 -10.38 17.34 4.57
CA TRP A 198 -10.07 18.58 3.86
C TRP A 198 -9.00 19.42 4.54
N SER A 199 -9.03 19.53 5.87
CA SER A 199 -7.99 20.25 6.62
C SER A 199 -6.61 19.59 6.52
N THR A 200 -6.59 18.25 6.42
CA THR A 200 -5.35 17.48 6.24
C THR A 200 -4.76 17.73 4.85
N ILE A 201 -5.60 17.73 3.81
CA ILE A 201 -5.19 18.07 2.43
C ILE A 201 -4.60 19.48 2.37
N LEU A 202 -5.31 20.47 2.92
CA LEU A 202 -4.80 21.85 2.95
C LEU A 202 -3.50 21.97 3.75
N GLY A 203 -3.35 21.18 4.81
CA GLY A 203 -2.13 21.12 5.62
C GLY A 203 -0.94 20.57 4.85
N SER A 204 -1.09 19.39 4.22
CA SER A 204 -0.01 18.72 3.51
C SER A 204 0.48 19.54 2.32
N MET A 205 -0.41 20.29 1.67
CA MET A 205 -0.08 21.09 0.50
C MET A 205 0.69 22.38 0.80
N LYS A 206 0.75 22.85 2.05
CA LYS A 206 1.46 24.10 2.39
C LYS A 206 2.94 24.07 2.03
N GLY A 207 3.62 22.97 2.36
CA GLY A 207 5.05 22.80 2.11
C GLY A 207 5.38 22.71 0.62
N PRO A 208 4.74 21.82 -0.16
CA PRO A 208 4.94 21.76 -1.60
C PRO A 208 4.66 23.10 -2.29
N LEU A 209 3.55 23.78 -1.94
CA LEU A 209 3.16 25.03 -2.58
C LEU A 209 4.07 26.22 -2.21
N SER A 210 4.68 26.23 -1.02
CA SER A 210 5.61 27.31 -0.64
C SER A 210 6.91 27.30 -1.45
N ASN A 211 7.19 26.21 -2.16
CA ASN A 211 8.40 26.03 -2.95
C ASN A 211 8.15 26.23 -4.45
N ILE A 212 6.99 26.75 -4.84
CA ILE A 212 6.71 27.12 -6.23
C ILE A 212 7.25 28.54 -6.47
N ASP A 213 8.13 28.69 -7.46
CA ASP A 213 8.58 30.00 -7.94
C ASP A 213 7.37 30.76 -8.53
N PRO A 214 6.98 31.91 -7.95
CA PRO A 214 5.85 32.70 -8.43
C PRO A 214 6.00 33.20 -9.87
N ASN A 215 7.25 33.36 -10.36
CA ASN A 215 7.53 33.88 -11.70
C ASN A 215 7.59 32.77 -12.76
N ALA A 216 8.12 31.60 -12.39
CA ALA A 216 8.28 30.48 -13.30
C ALA A 216 7.10 29.50 -13.28
N SER A 217 6.20 29.59 -12.28
CA SER A 217 5.14 28.59 -12.01
C SER A 217 5.70 27.16 -11.96
N ARG A 218 6.89 27.01 -11.36
CA ARG A 218 7.61 25.73 -11.28
C ARG A 218 8.05 25.49 -9.85
N PHE A 219 8.07 24.23 -9.46
CA PHE A 219 8.69 23.83 -8.21
C PHE A 219 10.19 24.13 -8.26
N ASP A 220 10.70 24.86 -7.28
CA ASP A 220 12.11 25.20 -7.11
C ASP A 220 12.64 24.46 -5.88
N GLY A 221 13.40 23.41 -6.14
CA GLY A 221 14.00 22.59 -5.10
C GLY A 221 15.10 23.27 -4.30
N SER A 222 15.58 24.45 -4.73
CA SER A 222 16.53 25.24 -3.94
C SER A 222 15.88 25.95 -2.75
N LEU A 223 14.55 26.10 -2.77
CA LEU A 223 13.78 26.74 -1.70
C LEU A 223 13.52 25.82 -0.52
N THR A 224 13.88 24.53 -0.61
CA THR A 224 13.61 23.54 0.43
C THR A 224 14.76 22.57 0.62
N THR A 225 15.02 22.19 1.88
CA THR A 225 15.90 21.07 2.23
C THR A 225 15.14 19.76 2.40
N ALA A 226 13.81 19.78 2.22
CA ALA A 226 12.96 18.61 2.37
C ALA A 226 13.31 17.54 1.33
N TRP A 227 13.22 16.29 1.75
CA TRP A 227 13.49 15.17 0.86
C TRP A 227 12.41 15.08 -0.22
N LYS A 228 12.86 14.73 -1.43
CA LYS A 228 12.06 14.45 -2.63
C LYS A 228 12.42 13.03 -3.04
N PHE A 229 11.43 12.15 -3.09
CA PHE A 229 11.64 10.77 -3.50
C PHE A 229 11.57 10.66 -5.02
N CYS A 230 10.37 10.79 -5.59
CA CYS A 230 10.01 10.55 -6.98
C CYS A 230 10.34 9.13 -7.51
N ASP A 231 11.63 8.81 -7.63
CA ASP A 231 12.14 7.51 -8.07
C ASP A 231 13.53 7.28 -7.47
N GLY A 232 13.93 6.01 -7.34
CA GLY A 232 15.24 5.58 -6.86
C GLY A 232 16.38 5.82 -7.86
N LEU A 233 16.12 6.44 -9.02
CA LEU A 233 17.12 6.72 -10.05
C LEU A 233 18.02 7.90 -9.66
N PRO A 234 19.36 7.71 -9.59
CA PRO A 234 20.28 8.78 -9.16
C PRO A 234 20.31 10.01 -10.08
N ALA A 235 20.13 9.81 -11.38
CA ALA A 235 20.26 10.85 -12.41
C ALA A 235 18.98 11.67 -12.64
N LEU A 236 17.92 11.44 -11.85
CA LEU A 236 16.63 12.07 -12.04
C LEU A 236 16.59 13.49 -11.49
N ASP A 237 16.17 14.45 -12.32
CA ASP A 237 15.74 15.76 -11.85
C ASP A 237 14.39 15.62 -11.12
N ARG A 238 14.43 15.80 -9.81
CA ARG A 238 13.29 15.62 -8.90
C ARG A 238 12.40 16.86 -8.81
N ASP A 239 12.83 18.00 -9.31
CA ASP A 239 12.03 19.23 -9.27
C ASP A 239 11.00 19.21 -10.40
N ALA A 240 11.41 18.73 -11.57
CA ALA A 240 10.53 18.54 -12.72
C ALA A 240 9.39 17.54 -12.45
N SER A 241 9.58 16.54 -11.59
CA SER A 241 8.59 15.50 -11.31
C SER A 241 7.49 15.94 -10.33
N ILE A 242 7.80 16.86 -9.42
CA ILE A 242 6.83 17.42 -8.46
C ILE A 242 5.92 18.45 -9.12
N ALA A 243 6.36 19.12 -10.20
CA ALA A 243 5.59 20.20 -10.84
C ALA A 243 4.25 19.75 -11.45
N ARG A 244 4.15 18.53 -12.01
CA ARG A 244 2.97 18.11 -12.80
C ARG A 244 1.68 17.84 -12.04
N PRO A 245 1.68 17.21 -10.85
CA PRO A 245 0.45 17.03 -10.06
C PRO A 245 -0.21 18.35 -9.63
N HIS A 246 0.56 19.44 -9.54
CA HIS A 246 0.11 20.75 -9.03
C HIS A 246 -0.45 21.69 -10.11
N ASP A 247 0.00 21.57 -11.36
CA ASP A 247 -0.51 22.39 -12.48
C ASP A 247 -2.02 22.20 -12.71
N LEU A 248 -2.55 21.00 -12.46
CA LEU A 248 -3.99 20.71 -12.52
C LEU A 248 -4.80 21.46 -11.44
N TYR A 249 -4.22 21.68 -10.26
CA TYR A 249 -4.84 22.46 -9.19
C TYR A 249 -4.89 23.95 -9.54
N LEU A 250 -3.81 24.51 -10.10
CA LEU A 250 -3.75 25.92 -10.52
C LEU A 250 -4.62 26.21 -11.74
N GLN A 251 -4.73 25.27 -12.69
CA GLN A 251 -5.61 25.41 -13.86
C GLN A 251 -7.10 25.35 -13.51
N ASN A 252 -7.49 24.65 -12.44
CA ASN A 252 -8.89 24.56 -12.01
C ASN A 252 -9.30 25.61 -10.97
N THR A 253 -8.35 26.24 -10.28
CA THR A 253 -8.61 27.33 -9.30
C THR A 253 -8.55 28.73 -9.92
N SER A 254 -8.11 28.84 -11.18
CA SER A 254 -8.28 30.05 -11.98
C SER A 254 -9.75 30.20 -12.41
N MET A 255 -10.60 30.61 -11.47
CA MET A 255 -11.97 31.04 -11.72
C MET A 255 -12.00 32.06 -12.87
N PRO A 256 -12.78 31.86 -13.94
CA PRO A 256 -13.06 32.91 -14.89
C PRO A 256 -13.76 34.05 -14.15
N SER A 257 -13.21 35.26 -14.22
CA SER A 257 -13.80 36.49 -13.68
C SER A 257 -15.03 36.96 -14.46
N SER A 258 -15.91 36.04 -14.86
CA SER A 258 -17.17 36.31 -15.53
C SER A 258 -18.22 35.24 -15.18
N LEU A 259 -18.75 35.30 -13.96
CA LEU A 259 -20.05 34.70 -13.66
C LEU A 259 -21.14 35.59 -14.28
N SER A 260 -21.47 35.34 -15.55
CA SER A 260 -22.79 35.68 -16.09
C SER A 260 -23.61 34.39 -16.22
N SER A 261 -24.65 34.33 -15.40
CA SER A 261 -25.80 33.40 -15.40
C SER A 261 -26.00 32.49 -16.62
N SER A 262 -25.88 31.17 -16.43
CA SER A 262 -26.86 30.14 -16.86
C SER A 262 -26.47 28.75 -16.33
N PRO A 263 -27.42 27.89 -15.91
CA PRO A 263 -27.11 26.57 -15.39
C PRO A 263 -26.80 25.60 -16.55
N VAL A 264 -25.56 25.12 -16.62
CA VAL A 264 -25.18 24.04 -17.53
C VAL A 264 -25.39 22.70 -16.81
N ASN A 265 -26.40 21.95 -17.23
CA ASN A 265 -26.58 20.55 -16.83
C ASN A 265 -25.45 19.68 -17.41
N PRO A 266 -24.86 18.75 -16.64
CA PRO A 266 -23.86 17.81 -17.17
C PRO A 266 -24.53 16.78 -18.09
N PRO A 267 -23.88 16.37 -19.21
CA PRO A 267 -24.45 15.39 -20.12
C PRO A 267 -24.37 13.98 -19.54
N LEU A 268 -25.51 13.48 -19.07
CA LEU A 268 -25.79 12.06 -18.89
C LEU A 268 -25.92 11.39 -20.26
N SER A 269 -24.81 10.90 -20.82
CA SER A 269 -24.87 9.87 -21.87
C SER A 269 -23.52 9.20 -22.11
N ARG A 270 -23.30 8.04 -21.46
CA ARG A 270 -22.75 6.79 -22.04
C ARG A 270 -22.43 5.78 -20.93
N MET A 271 -23.48 5.11 -20.47
CA MET A 271 -23.39 3.80 -19.83
C MET A 271 -24.59 3.00 -20.33
N ARG A 272 -24.44 2.36 -21.50
CA ARG A 272 -25.22 1.19 -21.97
C ARG A 272 -24.48 0.54 -23.14
N SER A 273 -23.75 -0.53 -22.85
CA SER A 273 -23.71 -1.83 -23.56
C SER A 273 -22.63 -2.68 -22.91
#